data_AF-K9UJZ0-F1
#
_entry.id   AF-K9UJZ0-F1
#
_cell.length_a   1.000
_cell.length_b   1.000
_cell.length_c   1.000
_cell.angle_alpha   90.00
_cell.angle_beta   90.00
_cell.angle_gamma   90.00
#
_symmetry.space_group_name_H-M   'P 1'
#
loop_
_entity.id
_entity.type
_entity.pdbx_description
1 polymer ?
#
loop_
_entity_poly.entity_id
_entity_poly.type
_entity_poly.pdbx_seq_one_letter_code
_entity_poly.pdbx_strand_id
1 'polypeptide(L)'
;MQISPIQRASERKKLLWFGALLVIVSGTIASYLLLTAPRTNPAWKYRFPRPAVGSITKNIQQEIAFHQRIIQQQPTAGLARAALAQNYLKMARATGDSSWYLLAQQTAQQSLNQLPFYNYGAILVLAKVSAAKHDFTQSLALVKQLPPQAESLSLSTTNYLALGNANAARVAADTAVRRMPSLSNFALRALVEVAQGQDAAAIKDFKTAIAAEEPDEAGSSAWVRTLLGRFYYKRGQLQQAEELYDSALQILPKYPPALLNLAELSVRRWQADPTQPQHQRRAVELYDRFFLTNNQQNPTVHDHVALRGLARVQRLQGKIAQANQTWEQAVSRLRSDLTGFGHRRELAQLLLEWGQRADRAEALALMQAEIKIRQDPETWDTLAAAYLQTGQLERAQQAISAALKLGIRDPGLLDRAAVIAQARGQSAQAQKYREVVKSIDPTFDAGARQALGLGVGLSGLN
;
A
#
# COMPACT_ATOMS: atom_id res chain seq x y z
N MET A 1 69.47 25.46 -1.92
CA MET A 1 69.39 24.04 -2.35
C MET A 1 68.68 23.97 -3.70
N GLN A 2 69.43 23.87 -4.79
CA GLN A 2 68.88 23.70 -6.14
C GLN A 2 68.63 22.21 -6.40
N ILE A 3 67.37 21.82 -6.52
CA ILE A 3 66.97 20.46 -6.91
C ILE A 3 67.40 20.23 -8.37
N SER A 4 68.19 19.18 -8.60
CA SER A 4 68.80 18.88 -9.90
C SER A 4 67.74 18.61 -10.98
N PRO A 5 68.02 18.90 -12.26
CA PRO A 5 67.05 18.72 -13.36
C PRO A 5 66.54 17.28 -13.51
N ILE A 6 67.31 16.28 -13.03
CA ILE A 6 66.95 14.86 -13.06
C ILE A 6 65.82 14.54 -12.06
N GLN A 7 65.78 15.19 -10.90
CA GLN A 7 64.71 14.99 -9.90
C GLN A 7 63.37 15.58 -10.35
N ARG A 8 63.35 16.68 -11.13
CA ARG A 8 62.10 17.26 -11.66
C ARG A 8 61.42 16.37 -12.71
N ALA A 9 62.19 15.63 -13.50
CA ALA A 9 61.64 14.71 -14.49
C ALA A 9 60.97 13.48 -13.86
N SER A 10 61.50 13.00 -12.74
CA SER A 10 60.95 11.90 -11.92
C SER A 10 59.60 12.29 -11.30
N GLU A 11 59.53 13.46 -10.67
CA GLU A 11 58.30 13.97 -10.04
C GLU A 11 57.18 14.22 -11.05
N ARG A 12 57.49 14.74 -12.25
CA ARG A 12 56.49 14.91 -13.33
C ARG A 12 55.93 13.57 -13.83
N LYS A 13 56.76 12.54 -13.94
CA LYS A 13 56.28 11.19 -14.31
C LYS A 13 55.37 10.61 -13.23
N LYS A 14 55.71 10.77 -11.94
CA LYS A 14 54.85 10.32 -10.82
C LYS A 14 53.50 11.03 -10.81
N LEU A 15 53.46 12.34 -11.05
CA LEU A 15 52.19 13.09 -11.17
C LEU A 15 51.34 12.63 -12.36
N LEU A 16 51.94 12.34 -13.51
CA LEU A 16 51.24 11.82 -14.69
C LEU A 16 50.65 10.42 -14.42
N TRP A 17 51.39 9.54 -13.74
CA TRP A 17 50.88 8.22 -13.35
C TRP A 17 49.76 8.30 -12.30
N PHE A 18 49.85 9.21 -11.33
CA PHE A 18 48.77 9.45 -10.35
C PHE A 18 47.51 10.02 -11.02
N GLY A 19 47.66 10.94 -11.98
CA GLY A 19 46.54 11.47 -12.77
C GLY A 19 45.86 10.38 -13.60
N ALA A 20 46.63 9.51 -14.25
CA ALA A 20 46.09 8.39 -15.03
C ALA A 20 45.33 7.37 -14.15
N LEU A 21 45.84 7.08 -12.94
CA LEU A 21 45.20 6.16 -12.01
C LEU A 21 43.87 6.71 -11.47
N LEU A 22 43.79 8.03 -11.21
CA LEU A 22 42.55 8.73 -10.84
C LEU A 22 41.50 8.70 -11.97
N VAL A 23 41.92 8.85 -13.23
CA VAL A 23 41.01 8.74 -14.39
C VAL A 23 40.47 7.32 -14.54
N ILE A 24 41.29 6.29 -14.33
CA ILE A 24 40.86 4.89 -14.41
C ILE A 24 39.91 4.54 -13.23
N VAL A 25 40.22 4.97 -12.01
CA VAL A 25 39.37 4.75 -10.82
C VAL A 25 38.05 5.51 -10.93
N SER A 26 38.06 6.75 -11.43
CA SER A 26 36.82 7.50 -11.68
C SER A 26 36.00 6.89 -12.82
N GLY A 27 36.65 6.37 -13.86
CA GLY A 27 35.99 5.66 -14.97
C GLY A 27 35.37 4.34 -14.54
N THR A 28 36.01 3.57 -13.65
CA THR A 28 35.44 2.33 -13.10
C THR A 28 34.34 2.60 -12.09
N ILE A 29 34.45 3.63 -11.25
CA ILE A 29 33.36 4.07 -10.35
C ILE A 29 32.16 4.58 -11.17
N ALA A 30 32.39 5.37 -12.22
CA ALA A 30 31.31 5.85 -13.11
C ALA A 30 30.67 4.70 -13.88
N SER A 31 31.46 3.74 -14.37
CA SER A 31 30.95 2.54 -15.05
C SER A 31 30.18 1.63 -14.08
N TYR A 32 30.65 1.48 -12.84
CA TYR A 32 29.97 0.73 -11.79
C TYR A 32 28.67 1.43 -11.37
N LEU A 33 28.65 2.76 -11.26
CA LEU A 33 27.44 3.56 -11.05
C LEU A 33 26.48 3.50 -12.23
N LEU A 34 26.95 3.42 -13.48
CA LEU A 34 26.10 3.24 -14.67
C LEU A 34 25.55 1.80 -14.79
N LEU A 35 26.28 0.80 -14.31
CA LEU A 35 25.85 -0.60 -14.25
C LEU A 35 24.92 -0.89 -13.07
N THR A 36 25.01 -0.08 -12.00
CA THR A 36 24.17 -0.20 -10.78
C THR A 36 23.08 0.85 -10.69
N ALA A 37 23.08 1.87 -11.55
CA ALA A 37 21.96 2.79 -11.68
C ALA A 37 20.73 1.99 -12.13
N PRO A 38 19.59 2.11 -11.45
CA PRO A 38 18.36 1.46 -11.89
C PRO A 38 18.09 1.93 -13.32
N ARG A 39 18.11 0.99 -14.27
CA ARG A 39 17.70 1.24 -15.65
C ARG A 39 16.22 1.58 -15.60
N THR A 40 15.90 2.85 -15.39
CA THR A 40 14.53 3.33 -15.44
C THR A 40 14.03 3.10 -16.85
N ASN A 41 13.19 2.08 -17.02
CA ASN A 41 12.45 1.91 -18.24
C ASN A 41 11.70 3.23 -18.52
N PRO A 42 11.90 3.87 -19.70
CA PRO A 42 11.25 5.14 -20.01
C PRO A 42 9.72 5.06 -19.90
N ALA A 43 9.14 3.84 -19.95
CA ALA A 43 7.71 3.59 -19.86
C ALA A 43 7.03 4.16 -18.60
N TRP A 44 7.71 4.21 -17.45
CA TRP A 44 7.08 4.61 -16.17
C TRP A 44 7.57 5.96 -15.62
N LYS A 45 8.41 6.66 -16.39
CA LYS A 45 9.02 7.92 -15.95
C LYS A 45 7.95 8.97 -15.66
N TYR A 46 8.00 9.55 -14.45
CA TYR A 46 7.21 10.74 -14.10
C TYR A 46 7.66 11.94 -14.91
N ARG A 47 6.71 12.63 -15.55
CA ARG A 47 7.01 13.65 -16.58
C ARG A 47 7.04 15.09 -16.05
N PHE A 48 6.66 15.31 -14.81
CA PHE A 48 6.51 16.66 -14.24
C PHE A 48 7.60 16.98 -13.20
N PRO A 49 7.73 18.27 -12.83
CA PRO A 49 8.55 18.66 -11.70
C PRO A 49 8.14 17.90 -10.44
N ARG A 50 9.12 17.37 -9.73
CA ARG A 50 8.90 16.63 -8.49
C ARG A 50 8.72 17.62 -7.35
N PRO A 51 7.76 17.39 -6.44
CA PRO A 51 7.62 18.23 -5.26
C PRO A 51 8.89 18.13 -4.40
N ALA A 52 9.36 19.25 -3.86
CA ALA A 52 10.45 19.24 -2.90
C ALA A 52 10.05 18.40 -1.66
N VAL A 53 11.01 17.72 -1.04
CA VAL A 53 10.73 16.88 0.14
C VAL A 53 10.08 17.74 1.24
N GLY A 54 8.91 17.32 1.72
CA GLY A 54 8.14 18.05 2.75
C GLY A 54 7.31 19.25 2.24
N SER A 55 7.39 19.60 0.95
CA SER A 55 6.59 20.71 0.39
C SER A 55 5.08 20.44 0.43
N ILE A 56 4.65 19.20 0.20
CA ILE A 56 3.23 18.82 0.22
C ILE A 56 2.59 19.13 1.59
N THR A 57 3.19 18.63 2.68
CA THR A 57 2.66 18.86 4.03
C THR A 57 2.76 20.33 4.42
N LYS A 58 3.83 21.03 4.01
CA LYS A 58 3.95 22.49 4.21
C LYS A 58 2.83 23.26 3.52
N ASN A 59 2.49 22.94 2.28
CA ASN A 59 1.41 23.59 1.55
C ASN A 59 0.05 23.32 2.19
N ILE A 60 -0.21 22.07 2.61
CA ILE A 60 -1.44 21.73 3.35
C ILE A 60 -1.50 22.52 4.68
N GLN A 61 -0.38 22.69 5.39
CA GLN A 61 -0.33 23.48 6.62
C GLN A 61 -0.67 24.96 6.38
N GLN A 62 -0.24 25.53 5.27
CA GLN A 62 -0.59 26.90 4.88
C GLN A 62 -2.09 27.02 4.59
N GLU A 63 -2.68 26.05 3.89
CA GLU A 63 -4.12 25.98 3.64
C GLU A 63 -4.93 25.83 4.93
N ILE A 64 -4.46 25.00 5.88
CA ILE A 64 -5.05 24.88 7.22
C ILE A 64 -5.05 26.23 7.92
N ALA A 65 -3.90 26.91 7.98
CA ALA A 65 -3.76 28.20 8.66
C ALA A 65 -4.65 29.28 8.01
N PHE A 66 -4.78 29.27 6.68
CA PHE A 66 -5.67 30.17 5.95
C PHE A 66 -7.13 30.01 6.39
N HIS A 67 -7.66 28.79 6.39
CA HIS A 67 -9.05 28.54 6.78
C HIS A 67 -9.29 28.78 8.28
N GLN A 68 -8.30 28.49 9.14
CA GLN A 68 -8.37 28.80 10.57
C GLN A 68 -8.55 30.30 10.82
N ARG A 69 -7.82 31.17 10.09
CA ARG A 69 -7.98 32.64 10.22
C ARG A 69 -9.37 33.11 9.80
N ILE A 70 -9.92 32.56 8.72
CA ILE A 70 -11.30 32.87 8.30
C ILE A 70 -12.29 32.52 9.40
N ILE A 71 -12.16 31.34 10.00
CA ILE A 71 -13.06 30.87 11.06
C ILE A 71 -12.91 31.69 12.35
N GLN A 72 -11.71 32.19 12.66
CA GLN A 72 -11.49 33.08 13.79
C GLN A 72 -12.24 34.42 13.61
N GLN A 73 -12.24 34.97 12.40
CA GLN A 73 -12.94 36.21 12.08
C GLN A 73 -14.45 36.02 11.90
N GLN A 74 -14.85 34.85 11.38
CA GLN A 74 -16.25 34.49 11.09
C GLN A 74 -16.55 33.08 11.62
N PRO A 75 -16.89 32.93 12.92
CA PRO A 75 -17.10 31.62 13.55
C PRO A 75 -18.21 30.77 12.91
N THR A 76 -19.18 31.42 12.24
CA THR A 76 -20.33 30.83 11.55
C THR A 76 -20.03 30.44 10.09
N ALA A 77 -18.80 30.64 9.59
CA ALA A 77 -18.42 30.31 8.21
C ALA A 77 -18.39 28.79 7.95
N GLY A 78 -19.57 28.20 7.69
CA GLY A 78 -19.74 26.75 7.48
C GLY A 78 -18.90 26.19 6.34
N LEU A 79 -18.85 26.85 5.18
CA LEU A 79 -18.04 26.39 4.04
C LEU A 79 -16.53 26.44 4.32
N ALA A 80 -16.06 27.46 5.03
CA ALA A 80 -14.65 27.54 5.44
C ALA A 80 -14.28 26.40 6.40
N ARG A 81 -15.19 26.02 7.31
CA ARG A 81 -15.03 24.83 8.16
C ARG A 81 -15.01 23.54 7.35
N ALA A 82 -15.85 23.40 6.31
CA ALA A 82 -15.82 22.23 5.44
C ALA A 82 -14.47 22.10 4.72
N ALA A 83 -13.95 23.20 4.18
CA ALA A 83 -12.64 23.22 3.53
C ALA A 83 -11.48 22.97 4.51
N LEU A 84 -11.55 23.48 5.74
CA LEU A 84 -10.61 23.12 6.81
C LEU A 84 -10.63 21.61 7.09
N ALA A 85 -11.82 21.02 7.21
CA ALA A 85 -11.97 19.58 7.42
C ALA A 85 -11.38 18.75 6.26
N GLN A 86 -11.53 19.21 5.02
CA GLN A 86 -10.88 18.59 3.85
C GLN A 86 -9.36 18.66 3.93
N ASN A 87 -8.80 19.80 4.36
CA ASN A 87 -7.36 19.95 4.50
C ASN A 87 -6.79 19.09 5.63
N TYR A 88 -7.52 18.90 6.74
CA TYR A 88 -7.16 17.90 7.75
C TYR A 88 -7.14 16.49 7.17
N LEU A 89 -8.12 16.12 6.33
CA LEU A 89 -8.11 14.81 5.67
C LEU A 89 -6.93 14.63 4.70
N LYS A 90 -6.56 15.70 3.95
CA LYS A 90 -5.35 15.70 3.11
C LYS A 90 -4.09 15.49 3.96
N MET A 91 -3.99 16.17 5.11
CA MET A 91 -2.89 15.99 6.04
C MET A 91 -2.84 14.54 6.54
N ALA A 92 -3.98 13.97 6.95
CA ALA A 92 -4.11 12.60 7.41
C ALA A 92 -3.58 11.58 6.39
N ARG A 93 -3.86 11.78 5.09
CA ARG A 93 -3.35 10.93 4.00
C ARG A 93 -1.87 11.14 3.74
N ALA A 94 -1.37 12.36 3.87
CA ALA A 94 0.03 12.69 3.63
C ALA A 94 0.96 12.18 4.74
N THR A 95 0.47 12.15 5.99
CA THR A 95 1.26 11.76 7.17
C THR A 95 0.94 10.36 7.67
N GLY A 96 -0.25 9.84 7.39
CA GLY A 96 -0.75 8.60 7.98
C GLY A 96 -1.15 8.72 9.45
N ASP A 97 -1.16 9.94 10.02
CA ASP A 97 -1.46 10.19 11.43
C ASP A 97 -2.98 10.25 11.66
N SER A 98 -3.45 9.37 12.55
CA SER A 98 -4.86 9.14 12.84
C SER A 98 -5.57 10.34 13.48
N SER A 99 -4.85 11.21 14.18
CA SER A 99 -5.40 12.39 14.85
C SER A 99 -6.04 13.37 13.87
N TRP A 100 -5.49 13.47 12.65
CA TRP A 100 -6.02 14.33 11.60
C TRP A 100 -7.38 13.88 11.09
N TYR A 101 -7.66 12.58 11.05
CA TYR A 101 -9.00 12.08 10.70
C TYR A 101 -10.03 12.45 11.76
N LEU A 102 -9.65 12.43 13.04
CA LEU A 102 -10.54 12.86 14.13
C LEU A 102 -10.85 14.36 14.02
N LEU A 103 -9.82 15.19 13.80
CA LEU A 103 -9.99 16.62 13.57
C LEU A 103 -10.86 16.90 12.33
N ALA A 104 -10.63 16.18 11.24
CA ALA A 104 -11.46 16.28 10.03
C ALA A 104 -12.94 15.96 10.32
N GLN A 105 -13.21 14.87 11.05
CA GLN A 105 -14.57 14.47 11.41
C GLN A 105 -15.27 15.53 12.27
N GLN A 106 -14.62 15.96 13.36
CA GLN A 106 -15.20 16.94 14.28
C GLN A 106 -15.45 18.28 13.57
N THR A 107 -14.50 18.73 12.75
CA THR A 107 -14.62 19.99 12.01
C THR A 107 -15.72 19.93 10.96
N ALA A 108 -15.89 18.79 10.26
CA ALA A 108 -16.98 18.59 9.32
C ALA A 108 -18.35 18.55 10.03
N GLN A 109 -18.44 17.93 11.20
CA GLN A 109 -19.67 17.94 11.99
C GLN A 109 -20.04 19.36 12.45
N GLN A 110 -19.04 20.14 12.92
CA GLN A 110 -19.24 21.55 13.27
C GLN A 110 -19.65 22.38 12.04
N SER A 111 -19.10 22.08 10.87
CA SER A 111 -19.49 22.73 9.61
C SER A 111 -20.97 22.49 9.31
N LEU A 112 -21.48 21.27 9.49
CA LEU A 112 -22.90 20.95 9.31
C LEU A 112 -23.82 21.61 10.35
N ASN A 113 -23.35 21.80 11.58
CA ASN A 113 -24.13 22.53 12.58
C ASN A 113 -24.31 24.01 12.20
N GLN A 114 -23.32 24.61 11.52
CA GLN A 114 -23.37 26.01 11.06
C GLN A 114 -24.03 26.16 9.69
N LEU A 115 -23.90 25.16 8.83
CA LEU A 115 -24.47 25.11 7.49
C LEU A 115 -25.05 23.71 7.22
N PRO A 116 -26.31 23.45 7.62
CA PRO A 116 -26.92 22.11 7.54
C PRO A 116 -27.27 21.65 6.13
N PHE A 117 -27.49 22.59 5.21
CA PHE A 117 -27.95 22.31 3.84
C PHE A 117 -26.89 22.68 2.81
N TYR A 118 -26.89 21.99 1.67
CA TYR A 118 -26.01 22.26 0.53
C TYR A 118 -24.50 22.25 0.85
N ASN A 119 -24.10 21.51 1.88
CA ASN A 119 -22.73 21.45 2.36
C ASN A 119 -22.02 20.18 1.88
N TYR A 120 -21.79 20.11 0.56
CA TYR A 120 -21.15 18.96 -0.11
C TYR A 120 -19.83 18.57 0.56
N GLY A 121 -19.00 19.57 0.87
CA GLY A 121 -17.66 19.35 1.39
C GLY A 121 -17.64 18.66 2.75
N ALA A 122 -18.52 19.06 3.68
CA ALA A 122 -18.58 18.46 5.01
C ALA A 122 -19.11 17.03 4.97
N ILE A 123 -20.19 16.77 4.22
CA ILE A 123 -20.76 15.41 4.07
C ILE A 123 -19.73 14.49 3.42
N LEU A 124 -19.02 14.95 2.38
CA LEU A 124 -17.98 14.16 1.74
C LEU A 124 -16.82 13.82 2.69
N VAL A 125 -16.38 14.76 3.53
CA VAL A 125 -15.36 14.48 4.55
C VAL A 125 -15.84 13.42 5.52
N LEU A 126 -17.06 13.54 6.06
CA LEU A 126 -17.63 12.54 6.96
C LEU A 126 -17.70 11.17 6.28
N ALA A 127 -18.13 11.11 5.02
CA ALA A 127 -18.19 9.86 4.27
C ALA A 127 -16.81 9.22 4.08
N LYS A 128 -15.78 10.02 3.77
CA LYS A 128 -14.40 9.53 3.64
C LYS A 128 -13.81 9.07 4.97
N VAL A 129 -14.11 9.77 6.07
CA VAL A 129 -13.69 9.33 7.40
C VAL A 129 -14.39 8.04 7.81
N SER A 130 -15.69 7.90 7.54
CA SER A 130 -16.41 6.64 7.77
C SER A 130 -15.78 5.49 6.99
N ALA A 131 -15.45 5.68 5.72
CA ALA A 131 -14.74 4.67 4.93
C ALA A 131 -13.35 4.33 5.50
N ALA A 132 -12.60 5.33 5.96
CA ALA A 132 -11.30 5.12 6.60
C ALA A 132 -11.41 4.34 7.91
N LYS A 133 -12.50 4.52 8.68
CA LYS A 133 -12.82 3.73 9.89
C LYS A 133 -13.50 2.39 9.59
N HIS A 134 -13.54 2.00 8.32
CA HIS A 134 -14.18 0.78 7.83
C HIS A 134 -15.71 0.72 8.03
N ASP A 135 -16.36 1.86 8.32
CA ASP A 135 -17.82 1.98 8.34
C ASP A 135 -18.34 2.29 6.93
N PHE A 136 -18.27 1.29 6.06
CA PHE A 136 -18.66 1.40 4.66
C PHE A 136 -20.16 1.64 4.48
N THR A 137 -20.98 1.13 5.42
CA THR A 137 -22.44 1.34 5.42
C THR A 137 -22.78 2.81 5.66
N GLN A 138 -22.21 3.42 6.71
CA GLN A 138 -22.39 4.85 6.99
C GLN A 138 -21.80 5.70 5.86
N SER A 139 -20.63 5.33 5.34
CA SER A 139 -20.02 6.02 4.20
C SER A 139 -20.95 6.06 2.99
N LEU A 140 -21.52 4.92 2.60
CA LEU A 140 -22.49 4.86 1.49
C LEU A 140 -23.79 5.63 1.79
N ALA A 141 -24.27 5.62 3.03
CA ALA A 141 -25.45 6.40 3.42
C ALA A 141 -25.20 7.91 3.26
N LEU A 142 -24.02 8.39 3.62
CA LEU A 142 -23.62 9.79 3.43
C LEU A 142 -23.41 10.13 1.94
N VAL A 143 -22.75 9.25 1.18
CA VAL A 143 -22.54 9.47 -0.27
C VAL A 143 -23.86 9.56 -1.04
N LYS A 144 -24.89 8.82 -0.65
CA LYS A 144 -26.22 8.90 -1.27
C LYS A 144 -26.89 10.28 -1.14
N GLN A 145 -26.46 11.10 -0.18
CA GLN A 145 -26.95 12.48 0.00
C GLN A 145 -26.24 13.46 -0.94
N LEU A 146 -25.14 13.05 -1.57
CA LEU A 146 -24.34 13.88 -2.45
C LEU A 146 -24.77 13.72 -3.91
N PRO A 147 -24.69 14.78 -4.73
CA PRO A 147 -24.78 14.63 -6.18
C PRO A 147 -23.73 13.63 -6.71
N PRO A 148 -24.04 12.84 -7.75
CA PRO A 148 -23.16 11.82 -8.32
C PRO A 148 -22.06 12.47 -9.18
N GLN A 149 -21.13 13.14 -8.52
CA GLN A 149 -19.93 13.73 -9.10
C GLN A 149 -18.78 12.72 -9.05
N ALA A 150 -17.68 13.02 -9.77
CA ALA A 150 -16.53 12.12 -9.86
C ALA A 150 -16.08 11.62 -8.47
N GLU A 151 -15.88 12.52 -7.51
CA GLU A 151 -15.33 12.18 -6.19
C GLU A 151 -16.27 11.35 -5.30
N SER A 152 -17.59 11.62 -5.33
CA SER A 152 -18.58 10.80 -4.61
C SER A 152 -18.72 9.42 -5.25
N LEU A 153 -18.66 9.34 -6.59
CA LEU A 153 -18.65 8.06 -7.33
C LEU A 153 -17.37 7.24 -7.08
N SER A 154 -16.20 7.89 -6.99
CA SER A 154 -14.94 7.26 -6.60
C SER A 154 -15.06 6.62 -5.20
N LEU A 155 -15.66 7.34 -4.24
CA LEU A 155 -15.87 6.82 -2.89
C LEU A 155 -16.90 5.67 -2.86
N SER A 156 -17.99 5.76 -3.63
CA SER A 156 -18.90 4.62 -3.82
C SER A 156 -18.17 3.40 -4.36
N THR A 157 -17.28 3.58 -5.34
CA THR A 157 -16.49 2.50 -5.94
C THR A 157 -15.68 1.77 -4.88
N THR A 158 -14.91 2.50 -4.06
CA THR A 158 -14.08 1.88 -3.02
C THR A 158 -14.91 1.20 -1.93
N ASN A 159 -16.03 1.81 -1.52
CA ASN A 159 -16.93 1.20 -0.53
C ASN A 159 -17.56 -0.10 -1.06
N TYR A 160 -18.01 -0.12 -2.32
CA TYR A 160 -18.57 -1.33 -2.91
C TYR A 160 -17.53 -2.44 -3.09
N LEU A 161 -16.28 -2.10 -3.41
CA LEU A 161 -15.18 -3.08 -3.41
C LEU A 161 -14.95 -3.68 -2.02
N ALA A 162 -14.92 -2.86 -0.98
CA ALA A 162 -14.78 -3.32 0.40
C ALA A 162 -15.90 -4.26 0.84
N LEU A 163 -17.12 -4.01 0.36
CA LEU A 163 -18.31 -4.84 0.60
C LEU A 163 -18.41 -6.05 -0.33
N GLY A 164 -17.41 -6.31 -1.18
CA GLY A 164 -17.44 -7.43 -2.13
C GLY A 164 -18.46 -7.26 -3.28
N ASN A 165 -19.07 -6.09 -3.43
CA ASN A 165 -20.04 -5.82 -4.49
C ASN A 165 -19.35 -5.25 -5.74
N ALA A 166 -18.64 -6.13 -6.45
CA ALA A 166 -17.88 -5.75 -7.64
C ALA A 166 -18.76 -5.17 -8.77
N ASN A 167 -20.02 -5.58 -8.87
CA ASN A 167 -20.96 -5.08 -9.90
C ASN A 167 -21.38 -3.62 -9.62
N ALA A 168 -21.75 -3.30 -8.38
CA ALA A 168 -22.06 -1.91 -8.03
C ALA A 168 -20.80 -1.02 -8.11
N ALA A 169 -19.63 -1.57 -7.72
CA ALA A 169 -18.35 -0.88 -7.88
C ALA A 169 -18.07 -0.56 -9.35
N ARG A 170 -18.34 -1.50 -10.27
CA ARG A 170 -18.19 -1.30 -11.72
C ARG A 170 -19.05 -0.14 -12.22
N VAL A 171 -20.33 -0.13 -11.89
CA VAL A 171 -21.26 0.92 -12.34
C VAL A 171 -20.79 2.30 -11.84
N ALA A 172 -20.36 2.38 -10.59
CA ALA A 172 -19.84 3.62 -10.00
C ALA A 172 -18.53 4.06 -10.70
N ALA A 173 -17.58 3.15 -10.90
CA ALA A 173 -16.30 3.43 -11.52
C ALA A 173 -16.43 3.87 -12.98
N ASP A 174 -17.25 3.17 -13.77
CA ASP A 174 -17.52 3.51 -15.17
C ASP A 174 -18.16 4.90 -15.28
N THR A 175 -19.07 5.21 -14.36
CA THR A 175 -19.72 6.53 -14.30
C THR A 175 -18.72 7.60 -13.88
N ALA A 176 -17.84 7.34 -12.92
CA ALA A 176 -16.79 8.26 -12.51
C ALA A 176 -15.86 8.60 -13.68
N VAL A 177 -15.40 7.59 -14.42
CA VAL A 177 -14.56 7.79 -15.62
C VAL A 177 -15.30 8.57 -16.70
N ARG A 178 -16.58 8.26 -16.99
CA ARG A 178 -17.37 9.03 -17.97
C ARG A 178 -17.54 10.50 -17.59
N ARG A 179 -17.70 10.79 -16.29
CA ARG A 179 -17.88 12.17 -15.78
C ARG A 179 -16.57 12.94 -15.78
N MET A 180 -15.48 12.29 -15.37
CA MET A 180 -14.15 12.89 -15.26
C MET A 180 -13.10 11.82 -15.54
N PRO A 181 -12.62 11.72 -16.79
CA PRO A 181 -11.52 10.84 -17.15
C PRO A 181 -10.23 11.37 -16.51
N SER A 182 -9.84 10.83 -15.35
CA SER A 182 -8.66 11.26 -14.60
C SER A 182 -7.84 10.07 -14.14
N LEU A 183 -6.58 10.32 -13.78
CA LEU A 183 -5.66 9.33 -13.24
C LEU A 183 -6.31 8.50 -12.12
N SER A 184 -6.97 9.16 -11.17
CA SER A 184 -7.59 8.47 -10.03
C SER A 184 -8.79 7.60 -10.44
N ASN A 185 -9.63 8.07 -11.37
CA ASN A 185 -10.83 7.34 -11.78
C ASN A 185 -10.51 6.12 -12.63
N PHE A 186 -9.52 6.23 -13.53
CA PHE A 186 -9.02 5.06 -14.28
C PHE A 186 -8.39 4.03 -13.34
N ALA A 187 -7.59 4.46 -12.36
CA ALA A 187 -7.00 3.54 -11.40
C ALA A 187 -8.05 2.81 -10.53
N LEU A 188 -9.09 3.51 -10.10
CA LEU A 188 -10.19 2.87 -9.35
C LEU A 188 -10.97 1.88 -10.22
N ARG A 189 -11.22 2.19 -11.50
CA ARG A 189 -11.84 1.23 -12.42
C ARG A 189 -10.95 0.02 -12.66
N ALA A 190 -9.63 0.21 -12.78
CA ALA A 190 -8.66 -0.88 -12.84
C ALA A 190 -8.72 -1.79 -11.60
N LEU A 191 -8.91 -1.23 -10.39
CA LEU A 191 -9.10 -2.04 -9.17
C LEU A 191 -10.37 -2.88 -9.21
N VAL A 192 -11.46 -2.36 -9.77
CA VAL A 192 -12.67 -3.14 -10.02
C VAL A 192 -12.41 -4.26 -11.03
N GLU A 193 -11.66 -3.98 -12.09
CA GLU A 193 -11.26 -4.97 -13.09
C GLU A 193 -10.44 -6.10 -12.46
N VAL A 194 -9.51 -5.76 -11.56
CA VAL A 194 -8.76 -6.77 -10.79
C VAL A 194 -9.69 -7.61 -9.92
N ALA A 195 -10.61 -6.98 -9.19
CA ALA A 195 -11.56 -7.69 -8.34
C ALA A 195 -12.45 -8.66 -9.15
N GLN A 196 -12.74 -8.32 -10.41
CA GLN A 196 -13.50 -9.15 -11.35
C GLN A 196 -12.64 -10.13 -12.17
N GLY A 197 -11.33 -10.19 -11.93
CA GLY A 197 -10.41 -11.08 -12.65
C GLY A 197 -10.09 -10.65 -14.10
N GLN A 198 -10.41 -9.41 -14.47
CA GLN A 198 -10.25 -8.85 -15.81
C GLN A 198 -8.85 -8.22 -15.99
N ASP A 199 -7.82 -9.04 -15.91
CA ASP A 199 -6.41 -8.59 -15.89
C ASP A 199 -6.03 -7.70 -17.10
N ALA A 200 -6.47 -8.05 -18.31
CA ALA A 200 -6.15 -7.28 -19.52
C ALA A 200 -6.76 -5.87 -19.49
N ALA A 201 -8.00 -5.75 -19.00
CA ALA A 201 -8.66 -4.46 -18.82
C ALA A 201 -7.94 -3.65 -17.74
N ALA A 202 -7.66 -4.26 -16.59
CA ALA A 202 -6.97 -3.61 -15.48
C ALA A 202 -5.63 -3.00 -15.91
N ILE A 203 -4.81 -3.75 -16.66
CA ILE A 203 -3.53 -3.24 -17.17
C ILE A 203 -3.73 -2.05 -18.10
N LYS A 204 -4.72 -2.12 -19.00
CA LYS A 204 -5.03 -1.03 -19.93
C LYS A 204 -5.41 0.24 -19.16
N ASP A 205 -6.25 0.12 -18.14
CA ASP A 205 -6.71 1.25 -17.36
C ASP A 205 -5.65 1.81 -16.42
N PHE A 206 -4.82 0.99 -15.79
CA PHE A 206 -3.66 1.49 -15.04
C PHE A 206 -2.68 2.26 -15.93
N LYS A 207 -2.43 1.79 -17.15
CA LYS A 207 -1.60 2.51 -18.12
C LYS A 207 -2.25 3.82 -18.57
N THR A 208 -3.56 3.80 -18.79
CA THR A 208 -4.34 5.00 -19.14
C THR A 208 -4.33 6.01 -18.00
N ALA A 209 -4.44 5.54 -16.76
CA ALA A 209 -4.35 6.37 -15.55
C ALA A 209 -3.02 7.11 -15.48
N ILE A 210 -1.89 6.39 -15.64
CA ILE A 210 -0.55 6.99 -15.64
C ILE A 210 -0.38 7.95 -16.82
N ALA A 211 -0.95 7.65 -17.98
CA ALA A 211 -0.89 8.54 -19.15
C ALA A 211 -1.70 9.83 -18.97
N ALA A 212 -2.71 9.82 -18.11
CA ALA A 212 -3.57 10.96 -17.75
C ALA A 212 -3.09 11.69 -16.48
N GLU A 213 -1.84 11.48 -16.04
CA GLU A 213 -1.28 12.18 -14.90
C GLU A 213 -1.08 13.67 -15.18
N GLU A 214 -1.33 14.52 -14.19
CA GLU A 214 -1.16 15.98 -14.25
C GLU A 214 -0.08 16.49 -13.25
N PRO A 215 0.48 17.71 -13.43
CA PRO A 215 1.61 18.21 -12.62
C PRO A 215 1.43 18.19 -11.10
N ASP A 216 0.22 18.46 -10.62
CA ASP A 216 -0.10 18.56 -9.18
C ASP A 216 -0.58 17.23 -8.57
N GLU A 217 -0.45 16.12 -9.31
CA GLU A 217 -0.92 14.80 -8.88
C GLU A 217 0.19 13.88 -8.39
N ALA A 218 1.34 14.41 -7.95
CA ALA A 218 2.49 13.61 -7.50
C ALA A 218 2.12 12.47 -6.51
N GLY A 219 1.21 12.75 -5.56
CA GLY A 219 0.70 11.73 -4.63
C GLY A 219 -0.11 10.62 -5.30
N SER A 220 -1.09 11.00 -6.12
CA SER A 220 -1.92 10.05 -6.86
C SER A 220 -1.09 9.26 -7.88
N SER A 221 -0.12 9.90 -8.52
CA SER A 221 0.82 9.30 -9.47
C SER A 221 1.71 8.24 -8.83
N ALA A 222 2.25 8.50 -7.63
CA ALA A 222 2.98 7.49 -6.84
C ALA A 222 2.06 6.34 -6.38
N TRP A 223 0.83 6.64 -6.00
CA TRP A 223 -0.18 5.64 -5.60
C TRP A 223 -0.53 4.69 -6.75
N VAL A 224 -0.87 5.21 -7.94
CA VAL A 224 -1.24 4.40 -9.10
C VAL A 224 -0.08 3.52 -9.57
N ARG A 225 1.16 4.03 -9.58
CA ARG A 225 2.34 3.21 -9.88
C ARG A 225 2.51 2.09 -8.87
N THR A 226 2.30 2.37 -7.59
CA THR A 226 2.36 1.34 -6.54
C THR A 226 1.26 0.30 -6.72
N LEU A 227 0.04 0.67 -7.12
CA LEU A 227 -1.03 -0.28 -7.42
C LEU A 227 -0.69 -1.16 -8.63
N LEU A 228 -0.22 -0.58 -9.73
CA LEU A 228 0.19 -1.35 -10.91
C LEU A 228 1.39 -2.25 -10.59
N GLY A 229 2.33 -1.78 -9.78
CA GLY A 229 3.46 -2.59 -9.30
C GLY A 229 2.98 -3.78 -8.48
N ARG A 230 2.02 -3.57 -7.57
CA ARG A 230 1.38 -4.63 -6.78
C ARG A 230 0.62 -5.62 -7.65
N PHE A 231 -0.03 -5.13 -8.71
CA PHE A 231 -0.69 -5.96 -9.70
C PHE A 231 0.33 -6.90 -10.35
N TYR A 232 1.44 -6.37 -10.89
CA TYR A 232 2.49 -7.17 -11.53
C TYR A 232 3.19 -8.12 -10.56
N TYR A 233 3.46 -7.68 -9.33
CA TYR A 233 4.04 -8.53 -8.28
C TYR A 233 3.21 -9.81 -8.06
N LYS A 234 1.88 -9.68 -8.01
CA LYS A 234 0.95 -10.81 -7.86
C LYS A 234 0.87 -11.72 -9.10
N ARG A 235 1.47 -11.34 -10.22
CA ARG A 235 1.55 -12.15 -11.46
C ARG A 235 2.99 -12.65 -11.72
N GLY A 236 3.88 -12.59 -10.72
CA GLY A 236 5.28 -13.00 -10.85
C GLY A 236 6.14 -12.05 -11.70
N GLN A 237 5.60 -10.91 -12.12
CA GLN A 237 6.27 -9.92 -12.96
C GLN A 237 7.12 -8.98 -12.09
N LEU A 238 8.09 -9.58 -11.37
CA LEU A 238 8.83 -8.93 -10.29
C LEU A 238 9.68 -7.74 -10.77
N GLN A 239 10.25 -7.80 -11.97
CA GLN A 239 11.03 -6.68 -12.51
C GLN A 239 10.15 -5.46 -12.78
N GLN A 240 8.99 -5.64 -13.42
CA GLN A 240 8.06 -4.54 -13.69
C GLN A 240 7.49 -3.96 -12.39
N ALA A 241 7.25 -4.80 -11.38
CA ALA A 241 6.84 -4.35 -10.06
C ALA A 241 7.89 -3.45 -9.40
N GLU A 242 9.16 -3.87 -9.41
CA GLU A 242 10.27 -3.07 -8.88
C GLU A 242 10.42 -1.73 -9.60
N GLU A 243 10.40 -1.71 -10.94
CA GLU A 243 10.49 -0.48 -11.73
C GLU A 243 9.41 0.55 -11.35
N LEU A 244 8.19 0.07 -11.09
CA LEU A 244 7.05 0.93 -10.70
C LEU A 244 7.16 1.42 -9.25
N TYR A 245 7.61 0.57 -8.33
CA TYR A 245 7.86 0.99 -6.95
C TYR A 245 9.00 2.00 -6.87
N ASP A 246 10.09 1.78 -7.60
CA ASP A 246 11.18 2.74 -7.70
C ASP A 246 10.72 4.04 -8.35
N SER A 247 9.88 3.97 -9.40
CA SER A 247 9.26 5.17 -9.98
C SER A 247 8.41 5.93 -8.97
N ALA A 248 7.58 5.25 -8.17
CA ALA A 248 6.81 5.88 -7.10
C ALA A 248 7.72 6.55 -6.06
N LEU A 249 8.83 5.91 -5.67
CA LEU A 249 9.82 6.46 -4.73
C LEU A 249 10.66 7.59 -5.32
N GLN A 250 10.82 7.65 -6.65
CA GLN A 250 11.43 8.81 -7.31
C GLN A 250 10.53 10.04 -7.24
N ILE A 251 9.21 9.86 -7.28
CA ILE A 251 8.22 10.95 -7.14
C ILE A 251 8.13 11.37 -5.67
N LEU A 252 7.94 10.40 -4.77
CA LEU A 252 7.79 10.59 -3.33
C LEU A 252 8.75 9.66 -2.58
N PRO A 253 9.96 10.12 -2.20
CA PRO A 253 11.01 9.29 -1.59
C PRO A 253 10.66 8.60 -0.27
N LYS A 254 9.61 9.10 0.40
CA LYS A 254 9.11 8.63 1.69
C LYS A 254 7.75 7.92 1.57
N TYR A 255 7.30 7.57 0.36
CA TYR A 255 5.96 7.01 0.15
C TYR A 255 5.84 5.61 0.76
N PRO A 256 5.08 5.42 1.85
CA PRO A 256 5.17 4.19 2.62
C PRO A 256 4.70 2.93 1.87
N PRO A 257 3.59 2.94 1.10
CA PRO A 257 3.18 1.77 0.34
C PRO A 257 4.22 1.25 -0.65
N ALA A 258 4.97 2.15 -1.32
CA ALA A 258 6.03 1.75 -2.24
C ALA A 258 7.25 1.17 -1.50
N LEU A 259 7.65 1.76 -0.36
CA LEU A 259 8.72 1.21 0.48
C LEU A 259 8.41 -0.21 0.94
N LEU A 260 7.20 -0.43 1.49
CA LEU A 260 6.78 -1.70 2.04
C LEU A 260 6.59 -2.77 0.96
N ASN A 261 6.01 -2.42 -0.19
CA ASN A 261 5.87 -3.35 -1.30
C ASN A 261 7.22 -3.72 -1.93
N LEU A 262 8.18 -2.79 -1.99
CA LEU A 262 9.54 -3.08 -2.45
C LEU A 262 10.31 -3.93 -1.42
N ALA A 263 10.04 -3.75 -0.12
CA ALA A 263 10.60 -4.57 0.94
C ALA A 263 10.09 -6.02 0.85
N GLU A 264 8.78 -6.22 0.67
CA GLU A 264 8.17 -7.54 0.41
C GLU A 264 8.76 -8.20 -0.85
N LEU A 265 8.95 -7.44 -1.93
CA LEU A 265 9.59 -7.94 -3.14
C LEU A 265 11.03 -8.39 -2.87
N SER A 266 11.79 -7.63 -2.09
CA SER A 266 13.15 -7.97 -1.69
C SER A 266 13.18 -9.23 -0.82
N VAL A 267 12.23 -9.41 0.11
CA VAL A 267 12.09 -10.65 0.89
C VAL A 267 11.76 -11.84 -0.01
N ARG A 268 10.84 -11.68 -0.96
CA ARG A 268 10.49 -12.73 -1.93
C ARG A 268 11.71 -13.19 -2.72
N ARG A 269 12.52 -12.27 -3.23
CA ARG A 269 13.76 -12.60 -3.94
C ARG A 269 14.80 -13.25 -3.04
N TRP A 270 14.94 -12.77 -1.81
CA TRP A 270 15.86 -13.37 -0.84
C TRP A 270 15.47 -14.82 -0.52
N GLN A 271 14.19 -15.13 -0.35
CA GLN A 271 13.75 -16.51 -0.08
C GLN A 271 13.81 -17.41 -1.32
N ALA A 272 13.65 -16.85 -2.52
CA ALA A 272 13.81 -17.60 -3.77
C ALA A 272 15.29 -17.95 -4.04
N ASP A 273 16.22 -17.04 -3.71
CA ASP A 273 17.66 -17.29 -3.78
C ASP A 273 18.40 -16.72 -2.55
N PRO A 274 18.55 -17.53 -1.49
CA PRO A 274 19.24 -17.12 -0.26
C PRO A 274 20.74 -16.82 -0.44
N THR A 275 21.34 -17.22 -1.57
CA THR A 275 22.78 -17.01 -1.85
C THR A 275 23.10 -15.58 -2.25
N GLN A 276 22.07 -14.75 -2.51
CA GLN A 276 22.17 -13.36 -2.91
C GLN A 276 21.90 -12.40 -1.73
N PRO A 277 22.92 -12.07 -0.89
CA PRO A 277 22.74 -11.27 0.33
C PRO A 277 22.30 -9.82 0.07
N GLN A 278 22.39 -9.34 -1.17
CA GLN A 278 21.85 -8.04 -1.57
C GLN A 278 20.34 -7.93 -1.33
N HIS A 279 19.56 -9.00 -1.54
CA HIS A 279 18.11 -8.96 -1.38
C HIS A 279 17.73 -8.86 0.10
N GLN A 280 18.45 -9.57 0.97
CA GLN A 280 18.32 -9.44 2.41
C GLN A 280 18.65 -8.02 2.89
N ARG A 281 19.82 -7.48 2.48
CA ARG A 281 20.24 -6.12 2.86
C ARG A 281 19.23 -5.08 2.40
N ARG A 282 18.72 -5.22 1.17
CA ARG A 282 17.73 -4.31 0.61
C ARG A 282 16.40 -4.34 1.36
N ALA A 283 15.93 -5.52 1.76
CA ALA A 283 14.71 -5.64 2.55
C ALA A 283 14.81 -4.89 3.88
N VAL A 284 15.92 -5.07 4.62
CA VAL A 284 16.18 -4.37 5.88
C VAL A 284 16.25 -2.86 5.68
N GLU A 285 17.02 -2.40 4.69
CA GLU A 285 17.17 -0.97 4.37
C GLU A 285 15.82 -0.30 4.10
N LEU A 286 14.90 -1.00 3.41
CA LEU A 286 13.59 -0.45 3.09
C LEU A 286 12.67 -0.32 4.31
N TYR A 287 12.70 -1.30 5.23
CA TYR A 287 11.99 -1.17 6.51
C TYR A 287 12.60 -0.07 7.39
N ASP A 288 13.94 0.02 7.46
CA ASP A 288 14.62 1.09 8.21
C ASP A 288 14.27 2.47 7.64
N ARG A 289 14.29 2.62 6.32
CA ARG A 289 13.86 3.86 5.65
C ARG A 289 12.41 4.22 5.99
N PHE A 290 11.49 3.26 6.09
CA PHE A 290 10.13 3.52 6.55
C PHE A 290 10.14 4.15 7.95
N PHE A 291 10.82 3.54 8.93
CA PHE A 291 10.83 4.03 10.31
C PHE A 291 11.64 5.33 10.50
N LEU A 292 12.67 5.58 9.70
CA LEU A 292 13.43 6.83 9.74
C LEU A 292 12.65 8.01 9.16
N THR A 293 11.73 7.75 8.23
CA THR A 293 11.03 8.80 7.49
C THR A 293 9.68 9.16 8.10
N ASN A 294 9.05 8.22 8.80
CA ASN A 294 7.85 8.44 9.60
C ASN A 294 8.27 8.91 11.00
N ASN A 295 8.09 10.20 11.27
CA ASN A 295 8.53 10.86 12.50
C ASN A 295 8.01 10.09 13.73
N GLN A 296 8.91 9.56 14.56
CA GLN A 296 8.60 8.63 15.67
C GLN A 296 7.66 9.18 16.77
N GLN A 297 7.17 10.41 16.62
CA GLN A 297 6.25 11.04 17.56
C GLN A 297 4.82 10.52 17.42
N ASN A 298 4.34 10.27 16.19
CA ASN A 298 2.97 9.81 15.95
C ASN A 298 2.97 8.55 15.07
N PRO A 299 2.43 7.43 15.56
CA PRO A 299 2.40 6.22 14.77
C PRO A 299 1.43 6.32 13.58
N THR A 300 1.79 5.69 12.46
CA THR A 300 1.05 5.75 11.19
C THR A 300 0.15 4.54 10.98
N VAL A 301 -0.82 4.67 10.06
CA VAL A 301 -1.68 3.54 9.61
C VAL A 301 -0.89 2.37 9.00
N HIS A 302 0.37 2.58 8.60
CA HIS A 302 1.21 1.55 7.97
C HIS A 302 2.21 0.88 8.93
N ASP A 303 2.33 1.36 10.17
CA ASP A 303 3.32 0.87 11.12
C ASP A 303 3.18 -0.63 11.38
N HIS A 304 1.94 -1.13 11.44
CA HIS A 304 1.68 -2.54 11.66
C HIS A 304 2.20 -3.42 10.52
N VAL A 305 2.10 -2.96 9.27
CA VAL A 305 2.65 -3.66 8.09
C VAL A 305 4.18 -3.66 8.16
N ALA A 306 4.77 -2.51 8.47
CA ALA A 306 6.21 -2.36 8.60
C ALA A 306 6.79 -3.24 9.72
N LEU A 307 6.16 -3.23 10.91
CA LEU A 307 6.58 -4.03 12.05
C LEU A 307 6.42 -5.53 11.80
N ARG A 308 5.30 -5.96 11.20
CA ARG A 308 5.10 -7.36 10.75
C ARG A 308 6.20 -7.79 9.78
N GLY A 309 6.46 -6.96 8.78
CA GLY A 309 7.53 -7.14 7.79
C GLY A 309 8.91 -7.28 8.42
N LEU A 310 9.26 -6.35 9.31
CA LEU A 310 10.53 -6.33 10.03
C LEU A 310 10.68 -7.56 10.95
N ALA A 311 9.64 -7.91 11.70
CA ALA A 311 9.65 -9.08 12.58
C ALA A 311 9.86 -10.38 11.77
N ARG A 312 9.24 -10.48 10.58
CA ARG A 312 9.47 -11.60 9.67
C ARG A 312 10.91 -11.64 9.17
N VAL A 313 11.47 -10.50 8.75
CA VAL A 313 12.87 -10.41 8.33
C VAL A 313 13.82 -10.80 9.46
N GLN A 314 13.63 -10.28 10.67
CA GLN A 314 14.44 -10.64 11.84
C GLN A 314 14.38 -12.15 12.12
N ARG A 315 13.19 -12.77 12.01
CA ARG A 315 13.03 -14.22 12.18
C ARG A 315 13.79 -14.99 11.11
N LEU A 316 13.70 -14.58 9.84
CA LEU A 316 14.47 -15.18 8.73
C LEU A 316 15.99 -15.03 8.91
N GLN A 317 16.44 -13.99 9.62
CA GLN A 317 17.84 -13.79 10.00
C GLN A 317 18.28 -14.61 11.23
N GLY A 318 17.40 -15.42 11.82
CA GLY A 318 17.67 -16.15 13.06
C GLY A 318 17.62 -15.30 14.34
N LYS A 319 17.24 -14.01 14.25
CA LYS A 319 17.15 -13.08 15.39
C LYS A 319 15.81 -13.26 16.13
N ILE A 320 15.56 -14.46 16.66
CA ILE A 320 14.24 -14.86 17.17
C ILE A 320 13.73 -13.98 18.32
N ALA A 321 14.59 -13.62 19.28
CA ALA A 321 14.19 -12.76 20.40
C ALA A 321 13.74 -11.37 19.93
N GLN A 322 14.50 -10.76 19.02
CA GLN A 322 14.15 -9.46 18.42
C GLN A 322 12.86 -9.56 17.60
N ALA A 323 12.73 -10.64 16.80
CA ALA A 323 11.52 -10.91 16.02
C ALA A 323 10.28 -10.98 16.90
N ASN A 324 10.34 -11.67 18.04
CA ASN A 324 9.22 -11.76 18.98
C ASN A 324 8.88 -10.39 19.58
N GLN A 325 9.88 -9.60 19.98
CA GLN A 325 9.66 -8.25 20.52
C GLN A 325 9.01 -7.32 19.49
N THR A 326 9.50 -7.31 18.24
CA THR A 326 8.91 -6.50 17.16
C THR A 326 7.50 -6.98 16.82
N TRP A 327 7.22 -8.28 16.95
CA TRP A 327 5.89 -8.84 16.77
C TRP A 327 4.91 -8.39 17.87
N GLU A 328 5.33 -8.44 19.13
CA GLU A 328 4.56 -7.94 20.27
C GLU A 328 4.18 -6.47 20.09
N GLN A 329 5.12 -5.66 19.59
CA GLN A 329 4.87 -4.25 19.27
C GLN A 329 3.79 -4.11 18.20
N ALA A 330 3.86 -4.90 17.12
CA ALA A 330 2.84 -4.89 16.05
C ALA A 330 1.44 -5.28 16.58
N VAL A 331 1.36 -6.32 17.41
CA VAL A 331 0.09 -6.77 18.02
C VAL A 331 -0.47 -5.72 18.97
N SER A 332 0.36 -5.19 19.87
CA SER A 332 -0.03 -4.15 20.84
C SER A 332 -0.57 -2.92 20.12
N ARG A 333 0.11 -2.50 19.05
CA ARG A 333 -0.31 -1.36 18.23
C ARG A 333 -1.68 -1.59 17.59
N LEU A 334 -1.90 -2.75 16.97
CA LEU A 334 -3.19 -3.06 16.34
C LEU A 334 -4.32 -3.22 17.36
N ARG A 335 -4.05 -3.81 18.53
CA ARG A 335 -5.02 -3.89 19.64
C ARG A 335 -5.45 -2.50 20.11
N SER A 336 -4.52 -1.55 20.19
CA SER A 336 -4.82 -0.16 20.56
C SER A 336 -5.74 0.56 19.56
N ASP A 337 -5.76 0.13 18.29
CA ASP A 337 -6.51 0.77 17.20
C ASP A 337 -7.88 0.11 16.91
N LEU A 338 -8.23 -0.96 17.64
CA LEU A 338 -9.51 -1.65 17.46
C LEU A 338 -10.72 -0.75 17.74
N THR A 339 -10.55 0.25 18.60
CA THR A 339 -11.59 1.23 18.96
C THR A 339 -11.62 2.43 18.02
N GLY A 340 -10.57 2.63 17.22
CA GLY A 340 -10.40 3.75 16.29
C GLY A 340 -10.77 3.37 14.86
N PHE A 341 -9.78 2.87 14.12
CA PHE A 341 -9.91 2.56 12.69
C PHE A 341 -10.38 1.13 12.42
N GLY A 342 -10.43 0.27 13.44
CA GLY A 342 -11.03 -1.05 13.31
C GLY A 342 -10.21 -2.00 12.45
N HIS A 343 -8.89 -2.04 12.65
CA HIS A 343 -7.94 -2.95 11.98
C HIS A 343 -8.03 -4.41 12.48
N ARG A 344 -9.26 -4.95 12.59
CA ARG A 344 -9.51 -6.32 13.07
C ARG A 344 -8.88 -7.36 12.16
N ARG A 345 -8.99 -7.15 10.84
CA ARG A 345 -8.44 -8.07 9.83
C ARG A 345 -6.93 -8.14 9.94
N GLU A 346 -6.27 -7.00 10.01
CA GLU A 346 -4.82 -6.89 10.09
C GLU A 346 -4.31 -7.52 11.40
N LEU A 347 -5.01 -7.32 12.52
CA LEU A 347 -4.72 -8.01 13.79
C LEU A 347 -4.90 -9.53 13.66
N ALA A 348 -6.00 -9.98 13.06
CA ALA A 348 -6.22 -11.41 12.86
C ALA A 348 -5.15 -12.04 11.96
N GLN A 349 -4.74 -11.38 10.87
CA GLN A 349 -3.66 -11.85 10.01
C GLN A 349 -2.36 -12.03 10.80
N LEU A 350 -2.02 -11.05 11.65
CA LEU A 350 -0.83 -11.08 12.48
C LEU A 350 -0.88 -12.20 13.54
N LEU A 351 -2.02 -12.38 14.21
CA LEU A 351 -2.23 -13.45 15.19
C LEU A 351 -2.13 -14.85 14.55
N LEU A 352 -2.74 -15.04 13.38
CA LEU A 352 -2.69 -16.29 12.63
C LEU A 352 -1.28 -16.62 12.13
N GLU A 353 -0.49 -15.61 11.79
CA GLU A 353 0.88 -15.80 11.35
C GLU A 353 1.84 -16.10 12.52
N TRP A 354 1.59 -15.53 13.69
CA TRP A 354 2.37 -15.84 14.90
C TRP A 354 2.15 -17.30 15.32
N GLY A 355 0.90 -17.75 15.25
CA GLY A 355 0.56 -19.16 15.37
C GLY A 355 0.52 -19.71 16.80
N GLN A 356 0.53 -18.87 17.84
CA GLN A 356 0.25 -19.33 19.21
C GLN A 356 -1.17 -19.87 19.31
N ARG A 357 -1.40 -20.93 20.11
CA ARG A 357 -2.73 -21.58 20.17
C ARG A 357 -3.82 -20.62 20.67
N ALA A 358 -3.52 -19.78 21.67
CA ALA A 358 -4.47 -18.79 22.19
C ALA A 358 -4.87 -17.74 21.14
N ASP A 359 -3.91 -17.30 20.34
CA ASP A 359 -4.10 -16.26 19.31
C ASP A 359 -5.05 -16.69 18.17
N ARG A 360 -5.12 -18.00 17.87
CA ARG A 360 -6.00 -18.53 16.80
C ARG A 360 -7.48 -18.33 17.10
N ALA A 361 -7.87 -18.47 18.36
CA ALA A 361 -9.26 -18.28 18.78
C ALA A 361 -9.67 -16.80 18.70
N GLU A 362 -8.79 -15.91 19.17
CA GLU A 362 -8.98 -14.45 19.04
C GLU A 362 -9.07 -14.03 17.57
N ALA A 363 -8.16 -14.50 16.72
CA ALA A 363 -8.17 -14.20 15.29
C ALA A 363 -9.47 -14.64 14.60
N LEU A 364 -10.00 -15.81 14.94
CA LEU A 364 -11.28 -16.27 14.43
C LEU A 364 -12.42 -15.34 14.87
N ALA A 365 -12.49 -14.99 16.16
CA ALA A 365 -13.52 -14.09 16.69
C ALA A 365 -13.47 -12.70 16.02
N LEU A 366 -12.26 -12.16 15.83
CA LEU A 366 -12.04 -10.89 15.11
C LEU A 366 -12.56 -10.97 13.68
N MET A 367 -12.25 -12.03 12.94
CA MET A 367 -12.70 -12.19 11.55
C MET A 367 -14.21 -12.45 11.43
N GLN A 368 -14.83 -13.14 12.39
CA GLN A 368 -16.29 -13.31 12.45
C GLN A 368 -17.03 -11.99 12.71
N ALA A 369 -16.40 -11.05 13.42
CA ALA A 369 -16.91 -9.69 13.54
C ALA A 369 -16.67 -8.88 12.26
N GLU A 370 -15.45 -8.96 11.69
CA GLU A 370 -15.05 -8.17 10.51
C GLU A 370 -15.86 -8.53 9.26
N ILE A 371 -16.19 -9.81 9.05
CA ILE A 371 -16.91 -10.24 7.84
C ILE A 371 -18.35 -9.69 7.74
N LYS A 372 -18.88 -9.14 8.85
CA LYS A 372 -20.17 -8.43 8.88
C LYS A 372 -20.04 -6.98 8.38
N ILE A 373 -18.82 -6.46 8.32
CA ILE A 373 -18.49 -5.07 7.98
C ILE A 373 -17.88 -5.02 6.56
N ARG A 374 -16.94 -5.92 6.27
CA ARG A 374 -16.16 -5.98 5.04
C ARG A 374 -16.27 -7.37 4.43
N GLN A 375 -16.49 -7.46 3.13
CA GLN A 375 -16.71 -8.73 2.42
C GLN A 375 -15.89 -8.84 1.13
N ASP A 376 -14.79 -8.08 1.05
CA ASP A 376 -13.81 -8.21 -0.02
C ASP A 376 -13.10 -9.58 0.02
N PRO A 377 -12.42 -9.98 -1.09
CA PRO A 377 -11.78 -11.29 -1.16
C PRO A 377 -10.71 -11.56 -0.09
N GLU A 378 -9.99 -10.53 0.36
CA GLU A 378 -8.94 -10.67 1.37
C GLU A 378 -9.53 -10.93 2.77
N THR A 379 -10.67 -10.34 3.07
CA THR A 379 -11.41 -10.61 4.32
C THR A 379 -11.92 -12.05 4.34
N TRP A 380 -12.49 -12.53 3.24
CA TRP A 380 -12.89 -13.94 3.12
C TRP A 380 -11.70 -14.89 3.20
N ASP A 381 -10.57 -14.56 2.56
CA ASP A 381 -9.33 -15.34 2.62
C ASP A 381 -8.80 -15.45 4.05
N THR A 382 -8.75 -14.33 4.77
CA THR A 382 -8.28 -14.29 6.16
C THR A 382 -9.23 -15.06 7.09
N LEU A 383 -10.54 -15.00 6.87
CA LEU A 383 -11.52 -15.80 7.62
C LEU A 383 -11.35 -17.30 7.33
N ALA A 384 -11.12 -17.67 6.06
CA ALA A 384 -10.83 -19.05 5.69
C ALA A 384 -9.54 -19.56 6.36
N ALA A 385 -8.51 -18.71 6.46
CA ALA A 385 -7.29 -19.01 7.19
C ALA A 385 -7.54 -19.28 8.68
N ALA A 386 -8.37 -18.46 9.33
CA ALA A 386 -8.74 -18.64 10.73
C ALA A 386 -9.50 -19.95 10.97
N TYR A 387 -10.45 -20.28 10.10
CA TYR A 387 -11.17 -21.56 10.17
C TYR A 387 -10.25 -22.76 9.94
N LEU A 388 -9.33 -22.68 8.98
CA LEU A 388 -8.36 -23.74 8.72
C LEU A 388 -7.46 -23.99 9.94
N GLN A 389 -6.88 -22.93 10.54
CA GLN A 389 -5.99 -23.06 11.69
C GLN A 389 -6.68 -23.51 12.98
N THR A 390 -8.00 -23.33 13.06
CA THR A 390 -8.84 -23.83 14.18
C THR A 390 -9.50 -25.17 13.89
N GLY A 391 -9.18 -25.82 12.75
CA GLY A 391 -9.64 -27.16 12.40
C GLY A 391 -11.07 -27.24 11.83
N GLN A 392 -11.72 -26.11 11.57
CA GLN A 392 -13.08 -26.05 11.04
C GLN A 392 -13.07 -26.11 9.50
N LEU A 393 -12.71 -27.26 8.94
CA LEU A 393 -12.40 -27.42 7.51
C LEU A 393 -13.57 -27.12 6.57
N GLU A 394 -14.80 -27.49 6.93
CA GLU A 394 -16.01 -27.19 6.14
C GLU A 394 -16.23 -25.68 6.04
N ARG A 395 -16.10 -24.97 7.16
CA ARG A 395 -16.24 -23.51 7.19
C ARG A 395 -15.10 -22.81 6.47
N ALA A 396 -13.88 -23.34 6.55
CA ALA A 396 -12.76 -22.87 5.77
C ALA A 396 -13.04 -22.98 4.26
N GLN A 397 -13.59 -24.13 3.83
CA GLN A 397 -13.99 -24.32 2.43
C GLN A 397 -15.09 -23.32 2.01
N GLN A 398 -16.11 -23.11 2.85
CA GLN A 398 -17.19 -22.16 2.55
C GLN A 398 -16.65 -20.73 2.38
N ALA A 399 -15.81 -20.28 3.31
CA ALA A 399 -15.21 -18.95 3.29
C ALA A 399 -14.31 -18.75 2.05
N ILE A 400 -13.41 -19.69 1.74
CA ILE A 400 -12.53 -19.54 0.57
C ILE A 400 -13.32 -19.62 -0.75
N SER A 401 -14.40 -20.41 -0.78
CA SER A 401 -15.29 -20.47 -1.95
C SER A 401 -16.05 -19.15 -2.14
N ALA A 402 -16.44 -18.47 -1.06
CA ALA A 402 -17.03 -17.13 -1.14
C ALA A 402 -16.05 -16.12 -1.74
N ALA A 403 -14.77 -16.17 -1.32
CA ALA A 403 -13.71 -15.32 -1.89
C ALA A 403 -13.53 -15.58 -3.40
N LEU A 404 -13.43 -16.84 -3.82
CA LEU A 404 -13.25 -17.23 -5.22
C LEU A 404 -14.44 -16.84 -6.12
N LYS A 405 -15.67 -16.88 -5.60
CA LYS A 405 -16.88 -16.48 -6.33
C LYS A 405 -16.88 -15.00 -6.73
N LEU A 406 -16.09 -14.17 -6.06
CA LEU A 406 -15.94 -12.75 -6.42
C LEU A 406 -15.17 -12.55 -7.73
N GLY A 407 -14.50 -13.60 -8.25
CA GLY A 407 -13.84 -13.59 -9.55
C GLY A 407 -12.37 -13.14 -9.52
N ILE A 408 -11.85 -12.76 -8.35
CA ILE A 408 -10.46 -12.31 -8.22
C ILE A 408 -9.48 -13.44 -8.57
N ARG A 409 -8.45 -13.09 -9.35
CA ARG A 409 -7.36 -13.99 -9.74
C ARG A 409 -6.13 -13.67 -8.90
N ASP A 410 -6.09 -14.20 -7.68
CA ASP A 410 -5.00 -14.00 -6.73
C ASP A 410 -4.31 -15.33 -6.39
N PRO A 411 -2.98 -15.46 -6.60
CA PRO A 411 -2.29 -16.73 -6.35
C PRO A 411 -2.21 -17.09 -4.86
N GLY A 412 -2.18 -16.13 -3.94
CA GLY A 412 -2.16 -16.41 -2.51
C GLY A 412 -3.49 -16.99 -2.02
N LEU A 413 -4.60 -16.43 -2.49
CA LEU A 413 -5.95 -16.94 -2.21
C LEU A 413 -6.15 -18.34 -2.81
N LEU A 414 -5.71 -18.56 -4.05
CA LEU A 414 -5.78 -19.88 -4.69
C LEU A 414 -4.86 -20.91 -4.01
N ASP A 415 -3.68 -20.51 -3.54
CA ASP A 415 -2.80 -21.38 -2.75
C ASP A 415 -3.48 -21.76 -1.43
N ARG A 416 -4.17 -20.82 -0.75
CA ARG A 416 -4.99 -21.16 0.43
C ARG A 416 -6.13 -22.12 0.10
N ALA A 417 -6.81 -21.94 -1.03
CA ALA A 417 -7.83 -22.88 -1.50
C ALA A 417 -7.24 -24.28 -1.73
N ALA A 418 -6.02 -24.38 -2.27
CA ALA A 418 -5.30 -25.64 -2.43
C ALA A 418 -4.98 -26.29 -1.08
N VAL A 419 -4.52 -25.51 -0.09
CA VAL A 419 -4.23 -26.01 1.26
C VAL A 419 -5.49 -26.52 1.95
N ILE A 420 -6.60 -25.79 1.86
CA ILE A 420 -7.89 -26.21 2.43
C ILE A 420 -8.40 -27.49 1.76
N ALA A 421 -8.35 -27.57 0.43
CA ALA A 421 -8.74 -28.78 -0.31
C ALA A 421 -7.88 -29.98 0.08
N GLN A 422 -6.55 -29.79 0.23
CA GLN A 422 -5.64 -30.84 0.69
C GLN A 422 -5.98 -31.32 2.11
N ALA A 423 -6.25 -30.41 3.04
CA ALA A 423 -6.63 -30.74 4.42
C ALA A 423 -7.95 -31.54 4.49
N ARG A 424 -8.82 -31.38 3.48
CA ARG A 424 -10.07 -32.13 3.32
C ARG A 424 -9.92 -33.45 2.56
N GLY A 425 -8.70 -33.87 2.22
CA GLY A 425 -8.44 -35.07 1.43
C GLY A 425 -8.81 -34.94 -0.06
N GLN A 426 -9.07 -33.73 -0.55
CA GLN A 426 -9.49 -33.46 -1.94
C GLN A 426 -8.29 -33.19 -2.85
N SER A 427 -7.37 -34.16 -2.95
CA SER A 427 -6.07 -34.00 -3.63
C SER A 427 -6.18 -33.53 -5.09
N ALA A 428 -7.14 -34.05 -5.86
CA ALA A 428 -7.35 -33.62 -7.25
C ALA A 428 -7.75 -32.14 -7.35
N GLN A 429 -8.60 -31.67 -6.45
CA GLN A 429 -9.02 -30.26 -6.40
C GLN A 429 -7.85 -29.36 -5.95
N ALA A 430 -7.08 -29.80 -4.96
CA ALA A 430 -5.89 -29.09 -4.50
C ALA A 430 -4.87 -28.91 -5.64
N GLN A 431 -4.67 -29.95 -6.44
CA GLN A 431 -3.77 -29.90 -7.59
C GLN A 431 -4.25 -28.91 -8.66
N LYS A 432 -5.54 -28.91 -9.01
CA LYS A 432 -6.13 -27.92 -9.92
C LYS A 432 -5.88 -26.49 -9.45
N TYR A 433 -6.07 -26.20 -8.16
CA TYR A 433 -5.79 -24.86 -7.63
C TYR A 433 -4.30 -24.49 -7.77
N ARG A 434 -3.38 -25.41 -7.49
CA ARG A 434 -1.93 -25.17 -7.65
C ARG A 434 -1.54 -24.91 -9.11
N GLU A 435 -2.17 -25.59 -10.06
CA GLU A 435 -1.98 -25.34 -11.50
C GLU A 435 -2.44 -23.92 -11.88
N VAL A 436 -3.61 -23.50 -11.39
CA VAL A 436 -4.09 -22.13 -11.60
C VAL A 436 -3.15 -21.10 -10.97
N VAL A 437 -2.64 -21.34 -9.76
CA VAL A 437 -1.61 -20.49 -9.13
C VAL A 437 -0.42 -20.30 -10.07
N LYS A 438 0.13 -21.40 -10.60
CA LYS A 438 1.27 -21.37 -11.52
C LYS A 438 0.97 -20.70 -12.86
N SER A 439 -0.28 -20.77 -13.34
CA SER A 439 -0.70 -20.02 -14.53
C SER A 439 -0.76 -18.51 -14.33
N ILE A 440 -1.00 -18.04 -13.10
CA ILE A 440 -1.10 -16.61 -12.75
C ILE A 440 0.29 -16.07 -12.39
N ASP A 441 1.02 -16.81 -11.57
CA ASP A 441 2.38 -16.50 -11.13
C ASP A 441 3.27 -17.74 -11.30
N PRO A 442 3.97 -17.87 -12.44
CA PRO A 442 4.87 -18.98 -12.71
C PRO A 442 5.98 -19.12 -11.65
N THR A 443 6.37 -17.99 -11.05
CA THR A 443 7.40 -17.88 -10.02
C THR A 443 6.87 -18.06 -8.61
N PHE A 444 5.65 -18.57 -8.43
CA PHE A 444 5.06 -18.80 -7.12
C PHE A 444 5.65 -20.06 -6.46
N ASP A 445 6.68 -19.88 -5.64
CA ASP A 445 7.42 -20.94 -4.95
C ASP A 445 7.29 -20.83 -3.42
N ALA A 446 8.15 -21.51 -2.66
CA ALA A 446 8.16 -21.40 -1.20
C ALA A 446 8.49 -19.97 -0.74
N GLY A 447 9.39 -19.27 -1.43
CA GLY A 447 9.73 -17.89 -1.12
C GLY A 447 8.58 -16.92 -1.38
N ALA A 448 7.83 -17.12 -2.47
CA ALA A 448 6.59 -16.38 -2.73
C ALA A 448 5.57 -16.56 -1.61
N ARG A 449 5.37 -17.80 -1.12
CA ARG A 449 4.47 -18.06 0.03
C ARG A 449 4.93 -17.38 1.31
N GLN A 450 6.23 -17.39 1.59
CA GLN A 450 6.79 -16.76 2.79
C GLN A 450 6.71 -15.24 2.77
N ALA A 451 6.71 -14.64 1.57
CA ALA A 451 6.57 -13.20 1.39
C ALA A 451 5.12 -12.71 1.42
N LEU A 452 4.11 -13.60 1.35
CA LEU A 452 2.71 -13.20 1.32
C LEU A 452 2.33 -12.33 2.53
N GLY A 453 1.80 -11.13 2.24
CA GLY A 453 1.21 -10.26 3.26
C GLY A 453 2.21 -9.35 3.97
N LEU A 454 3.45 -9.26 3.48
CA LEU A 454 4.44 -8.31 4.02
C LEU A 454 4.30 -6.91 3.38
N GLY A 455 3.64 -6.80 2.24
CA GLY A 455 3.36 -5.52 1.58
C GLY A 455 1.92 -5.02 1.77
N VAL A 456 1.66 -3.83 1.23
CA VAL A 456 0.33 -3.20 1.23
C VAL A 456 -0.52 -3.73 0.07
N GLY A 457 -1.77 -4.11 0.36
CA GLY A 457 -2.71 -4.69 -0.60
C GLY A 457 -3.17 -3.75 -1.72
N LEU A 458 -3.80 -4.32 -2.76
CA LEU A 458 -4.34 -3.57 -3.91
C LEU A 458 -5.56 -2.71 -3.54
N SER A 459 -6.29 -3.09 -2.50
CA SER A 459 -7.51 -2.40 -2.12
C SER A 459 -7.24 -0.99 -1.62
N GLY A 460 -6.01 -0.64 -1.21
CA GLY A 460 -5.66 0.70 -0.71
C GLY A 460 -6.50 1.19 0.47
N LEU A 461 -7.33 0.32 1.04
CA LEU A 461 -8.23 0.51 2.19
C LEU A 461 -7.60 -0.09 3.46
N ASN A 462 -6.27 0.02 3.55
CA ASN A 462 -5.50 -0.35 4.72
C ASN A 462 -5.22 0.88 5.57
#